data_AF-A0A7C3B7Q5-F1
#
_entry.id   AF-A0A7C3B7Q5-F1
#
_cell.length_a   1.000
_cell.length_b   1.000
_cell.length_c   1.000
_cell.angle_alpha   90.00
_cell.angle_beta   90.00
_cell.angle_gamma   90.00
#
_symmetry.space_group_name_H-M   'P 1'
#
loop_
_entity.id
_entity.type
_entity.pdbx_description
1 polymer ?
#
loop_
_entity_poly.entity_id
_entity_poly.type
_entity_poly.pdbx_seq_one_letter_code
_entity_poly.pdbx_strand_id
1 'polypeptide(L)'
;MPTFKRIRRALIVVGVLVLALVLAACAAQAGPPGPQGPPGPQGPPGPAGPPGPEGPQGPPGPPGPAGAEYVGAETCGSCHQEIYEVFMKSGHAWKLNPVVDGQPPEYPFTEVPNPPEGYTWDDISYVIGGYNWKARFIDKNGYIITGPDENAKTQYNFANPIVGKEAGWVAYHPGEEKPYNCGTCHTTGYKPEGHQDDMPGIVGTWAEPGIKCERCHGPGSLHVANPYGVRMVVDRDSELCGECHLRGDPTQVDAKGGFIKHHEQYEEQLQSKHVALDCVTCHDPHAGVVQLRQAGEPTTRLQCENCHFEEARNQSEVHKAVGVQCIDCHMPRIVKSAWGDPEKYTGDIRSHLMAIDPEQEGQFTEDGKLALSQISLDFACRHCHREGGKATPKTDDQLRERATDYHARP
;
A
#
# COMPACT_ATOMS: atom_id res chain seq x y z
N MET A 1 -35.83 68.42 -41.21
CA MET A 1 -35.43 67.80 -42.49
C MET A 1 -34.23 66.86 -42.26
N PRO A 2 -34.45 65.55 -42.07
CA PRO A 2 -33.42 64.57 -41.77
C PRO A 2 -33.22 63.61 -42.95
N THR A 3 -32.42 63.95 -43.98
CA THR A 3 -32.34 63.09 -45.18
C THR A 3 -30.97 62.95 -45.85
N PHE A 4 -29.90 63.49 -45.27
CA PHE A 4 -28.56 63.42 -45.90
C PHE A 4 -27.52 62.53 -45.21
N LYS A 5 -27.74 62.07 -43.96
CA LYS A 5 -26.75 61.25 -43.22
C LYS A 5 -26.89 59.73 -43.39
N ARG A 6 -28.02 59.22 -43.90
CA ARG A 6 -28.25 57.77 -44.08
C ARG A 6 -27.71 57.20 -45.40
N ILE A 7 -27.50 58.04 -46.43
CA ILE A 7 -27.11 57.58 -47.78
C ILE A 7 -25.58 57.31 -47.87
N ARG A 8 -24.74 58.04 -47.13
CA ARG A 8 -23.28 57.84 -47.13
C ARG A 8 -22.82 56.53 -46.45
N ARG A 9 -23.59 55.98 -45.51
CA ARG A 9 -23.26 54.69 -44.86
C ARG A 9 -23.64 53.48 -45.73
N ALA A 10 -24.66 53.59 -46.57
CA ALA A 10 -25.07 52.51 -47.47
C ALA A 10 -24.06 52.30 -48.63
N LEU A 11 -23.44 53.38 -49.14
CA LEU A 11 -22.50 53.28 -50.27
C LEU A 11 -21.13 52.70 -49.87
N ILE A 12 -20.69 52.84 -48.62
CA ILE A 12 -19.43 52.24 -48.13
C ILE A 12 -19.62 50.73 -47.88
N VAL A 13 -20.80 50.30 -47.40
CA VAL A 13 -21.08 48.87 -47.18
C VAL A 13 -21.25 48.11 -48.51
N VAL A 14 -21.84 48.72 -49.53
CA VAL A 14 -21.96 48.10 -50.87
C VAL A 14 -20.61 48.06 -51.61
N GLY A 15 -19.73 49.06 -51.41
CA GLY A 15 -18.39 49.07 -52.00
C GLY A 15 -17.44 47.99 -51.43
N VAL A 16 -17.57 47.65 -50.15
CA VAL A 16 -16.75 46.58 -49.52
C VAL A 16 -17.27 45.18 -49.89
N LEU A 17 -18.57 45.02 -50.16
CA LEU A 17 -19.14 43.73 -50.56
C LEU A 17 -18.92 43.37 -52.04
N VAL A 18 -18.70 44.34 -52.93
CA VAL A 18 -18.46 44.07 -54.36
C VAL A 18 -16.98 43.82 -54.69
N LEU A 19 -16.03 44.28 -53.86
CA LEU A 19 -14.60 43.96 -54.04
C LEU A 19 -14.22 42.56 -53.52
N ALA A 20 -15.07 41.92 -52.72
CA ALA A 20 -14.87 40.54 -52.26
C ALA A 20 -15.35 39.47 -53.28
N LEU A 21 -16.10 39.86 -54.32
CA LEU A 21 -16.72 38.94 -55.29
C LEU A 21 -15.95 38.78 -56.60
N VAL A 22 -14.79 39.43 -56.78
CA VAL A 22 -13.97 39.37 -58.02
C VAL A 22 -12.62 38.64 -57.83
N LEU A 23 -12.35 38.06 -56.65
CA LEU A 23 -11.19 37.17 -56.42
C LEU A 23 -11.56 35.67 -56.38
N ALA A 24 -12.80 35.30 -56.69
CA ALA A 24 -13.29 33.92 -56.67
C ALA A 24 -13.30 33.25 -58.05
N ALA A 25 -12.27 33.48 -58.87
CA ALA A 25 -12.14 32.83 -60.17
C ALA A 25 -10.67 32.42 -60.41
N CYS A 26 -10.37 31.18 -60.01
CA CYS A 26 -9.26 30.29 -60.41
C CYS A 26 -8.62 29.59 -59.21
N ALA A 27 -9.28 28.56 -58.68
CA ALA A 27 -8.63 27.47 -57.98
C ALA A 27 -9.42 26.19 -58.23
N ALA A 28 -8.86 25.29 -59.05
CA ALA A 28 -9.39 23.95 -59.24
C ALA A 28 -9.44 23.24 -57.88
N GLN A 29 -10.63 22.84 -57.47
CA GLN A 29 -10.86 22.20 -56.18
C GLN A 29 -10.35 20.75 -56.25
N ALA A 30 -9.22 20.49 -55.60
CA ALA A 30 -8.79 19.12 -55.31
C ALA A 30 -9.91 18.43 -54.51
N GLY A 31 -10.24 17.20 -54.89
CA GLY A 31 -11.27 16.42 -54.21
C GLY A 31 -11.00 16.27 -52.70
N PRO A 32 -12.02 16.00 -51.88
CA PRO A 32 -11.83 15.78 -50.46
C PRO A 32 -10.78 14.68 -50.25
N PRO A 33 -9.84 14.87 -49.29
CA PRO A 33 -8.92 13.80 -48.90
C PRO A 33 -9.74 12.54 -48.59
N GLY A 34 -9.29 11.38 -49.09
CA GLY A 34 -9.92 10.11 -48.75
C GLY A 34 -9.97 9.91 -47.23
N PRO A 35 -10.92 9.10 -46.72
CA PRO A 35 -10.98 8.81 -45.29
C PRO A 35 -9.62 8.30 -44.81
N GLN A 36 -9.16 8.84 -43.68
CA GLN A 36 -7.94 8.39 -43.03
C GLN A 36 -8.05 6.87 -42.80
N GLY A 37 -7.03 6.12 -43.23
CA GLY A 37 -6.98 4.68 -43.01
C GLY A 37 -7.11 4.35 -41.51
N PRO A 38 -7.56 3.14 -41.14
CA PRO A 38 -7.62 2.73 -39.75
C PRO A 38 -6.25 2.95 -39.08
N PRO A 39 -6.22 3.41 -37.81
CA PRO A 39 -4.97 3.52 -37.07
C PRO A 39 -4.18 2.22 -37.18
N GLY A 40 -2.88 2.33 -37.45
CA GLY A 40 -2.01 1.16 -37.45
C GLY A 40 -2.09 0.43 -36.10
N PRO A 41 -1.84 -0.89 -36.05
CA PRO A 41 -1.80 -1.60 -34.79
C PRO A 41 -0.84 -0.89 -33.83
N GLN A 42 -1.27 -0.71 -32.59
CA GLN A 42 -0.43 -0.15 -31.54
C GLN A 42 0.87 -0.97 -31.49
N GLY A 43 2.01 -0.28 -31.51
CA GLY A 43 3.30 -0.94 -31.38
C GLY A 43 3.36 -1.77 -30.10
N PRO A 44 4.21 -2.82 -30.04
CA PRO A 44 4.37 -3.58 -28.82
C PRO A 44 4.71 -2.64 -27.65
N PRO A 45 4.19 -2.88 -26.44
CA PRO A 45 4.57 -2.12 -25.26
C PRO A 45 6.09 -2.02 -25.15
N GLY A 46 6.60 -0.83 -24.87
CA GLY A 46 8.02 -0.65 -24.64
C GLY A 46 8.50 -1.54 -23.49
N PRO A 47 9.80 -1.92 -23.46
CA PRO A 47 10.35 -2.66 -22.34
C PRO A 47 10.07 -1.92 -21.03
N ALA A 48 9.76 -2.68 -19.98
CA ALA A 48 9.53 -2.11 -18.65
C ALA A 48 10.74 -1.24 -18.26
N GLY A 49 10.46 -0.01 -17.80
CA GLY A 49 11.51 0.88 -17.34
C GLY A 49 12.32 0.23 -16.20
N PRO A 50 13.60 0.61 -16.04
CA PRO A 50 14.43 0.10 -14.96
C PRO A 50 13.74 0.31 -13.61
N PRO A 51 13.91 -0.60 -12.63
CA PRO A 51 13.45 -0.37 -11.27
C PRO A 51 13.86 1.02 -10.78
N GLY A 52 12.94 1.72 -10.09
CA GLY A 52 13.27 2.98 -9.47
C GLY A 52 14.44 2.80 -8.49
N PRO A 53 15.23 3.85 -8.23
CA PRO A 53 16.31 3.79 -7.25
C PRO A 53 15.74 3.34 -5.91
N GLU A 54 16.54 2.58 -5.18
CA GLU A 54 16.21 2.21 -3.82
C GLU A 54 15.99 3.47 -2.97
N GLY A 55 14.96 3.45 -2.11
CA GLY A 55 14.66 4.56 -1.22
C GLY A 55 15.84 4.85 -0.28
N PRO A 56 15.98 6.09 0.22
CA PRO A 56 17.02 6.40 1.19
C PRO A 56 16.88 5.51 2.43
N GLN A 57 18.01 5.10 2.99
CA GLN A 57 18.05 4.34 4.23
C GLN A 57 17.34 5.12 5.36
N GLY A 58 16.43 4.46 6.07
CA GLY A 58 15.73 5.05 7.22
C GLY A 58 16.70 5.46 8.33
N PRO A 59 16.31 6.42 9.19
CA PRO A 59 17.15 6.87 10.30
C PRO A 59 17.42 5.71 11.28
N PRO A 60 18.57 5.71 11.99
CA PRO A 60 18.80 4.79 13.10
C PRO A 60 17.70 4.94 14.16
N GLY A 61 17.26 3.83 14.76
CA GLY A 61 16.31 3.87 15.86
C GLY A 61 16.84 4.68 17.05
N PRO A 62 15.95 5.19 17.94
CA PRO A 62 16.35 6.03 19.04
C PRO A 62 17.37 5.31 19.95
N PRO A 63 18.47 5.96 20.37
CA PRO A 63 19.39 5.39 21.34
C PRO A 63 18.67 5.10 22.65
N GLY A 64 18.88 3.90 23.21
CA GLY A 64 18.44 3.61 24.57
C GLY A 64 19.15 4.49 25.62
N PRO A 65 18.66 4.54 26.86
CA PRO A 65 19.39 5.19 27.96
C PRO A 65 20.82 4.67 28.00
N ALA A 66 21.81 5.56 28.22
CA ALA A 66 23.22 5.18 28.22
C ALA A 66 23.48 3.95 29.12
N GLY A 67 23.92 2.84 28.52
CA GLY A 67 24.22 1.58 29.22
C GLY A 67 23.11 0.52 29.22
N ALA A 68 21.97 0.75 28.57
CA ALA A 68 20.94 -0.29 28.41
C ALA A 68 21.26 -1.24 27.23
N GLU A 69 20.94 -2.51 27.39
CA GLU A 69 21.18 -3.60 26.43
C GLU A 69 19.85 -4.28 26.08
N TYR A 70 19.80 -4.86 24.89
CA TYR A 70 18.67 -5.67 24.42
C TYR A 70 18.66 -7.00 25.16
N VAL A 71 17.52 -7.36 25.74
CA VAL A 71 17.35 -8.60 26.53
C VAL A 71 16.54 -9.67 25.82
N GLY A 72 15.91 -9.32 24.70
CA GLY A 72 15.11 -10.21 23.90
C GLY A 72 13.66 -10.35 24.35
N ALA A 73 12.78 -10.64 23.39
CA ALA A 73 11.32 -10.73 23.61
C ALA A 73 10.96 -11.78 24.68
N GLU A 74 11.71 -12.88 24.76
CA GLU A 74 11.36 -14.00 25.63
C GLU A 74 11.56 -13.63 27.10
N THR A 75 12.55 -12.76 27.36
CA THR A 75 12.75 -12.15 28.69
C THR A 75 11.53 -11.32 29.07
N CYS A 76 10.99 -10.53 28.15
CA CYS A 76 9.77 -9.77 28.38
C CYS A 76 8.57 -10.70 28.68
N GLY A 77 8.42 -11.78 27.91
CA GLY A 77 7.34 -12.77 28.06
C GLY A 77 7.31 -13.46 29.42
N SER A 78 8.47 -13.62 30.07
CA SER A 78 8.55 -14.21 31.42
C SER A 78 7.79 -13.43 32.50
N CYS A 79 7.62 -12.11 32.32
CA CYS A 79 6.88 -11.23 33.26
C CYS A 79 5.58 -10.68 32.65
N HIS A 80 5.55 -10.48 31.33
CA HIS A 80 4.43 -9.89 30.58
C HIS A 80 3.75 -10.91 29.65
N GLN A 81 3.47 -12.09 30.19
CA GLN A 81 3.01 -13.25 29.42
C GLN A 81 1.80 -12.94 28.53
N GLU A 82 0.75 -12.30 29.05
CA GLU A 82 -0.46 -12.01 28.28
C GLU A 82 -0.19 -11.13 27.05
N ILE A 83 0.58 -10.05 27.23
CA ILE A 83 0.93 -9.13 26.14
C ILE A 83 1.83 -9.85 25.13
N TYR A 84 2.79 -10.63 25.62
CA TYR A 84 3.70 -11.41 24.80
C TYR A 84 2.95 -12.43 23.93
N GLU A 85 2.03 -13.20 24.50
CA GLU A 85 1.23 -14.19 23.76
C GLU A 85 0.33 -13.56 22.70
N VAL A 86 -0.20 -12.37 22.96
CA VAL A 86 -0.95 -11.59 21.96
C VAL A 86 0.00 -11.10 20.86
N PHE A 87 1.13 -10.51 21.24
CA PHE A 87 2.09 -9.94 20.30
C PHE A 87 2.74 -10.97 19.38
N MET A 88 3.04 -12.16 19.89
CA MET A 88 3.59 -13.25 19.10
C MET A 88 2.60 -13.85 18.10
N LYS A 89 1.32 -13.43 18.14
CA LYS A 89 0.33 -13.70 17.09
C LYS A 89 0.23 -12.55 16.08
N SER A 90 1.06 -11.51 16.17
CA SER A 90 1.11 -10.44 15.18
C SER A 90 2.11 -10.76 14.06
N GLY A 91 1.93 -10.15 12.88
CA GLY A 91 2.89 -10.30 11.78
C GLY A 91 4.24 -9.61 12.02
N HIS A 92 4.31 -8.68 12.98
CA HIS A 92 5.55 -7.98 13.36
C HIS A 92 6.60 -8.97 13.87
N ALA A 93 6.19 -9.85 14.79
CA ALA A 93 7.06 -10.85 15.38
C ALA A 93 7.71 -11.79 14.35
N TRP A 94 7.06 -11.99 13.20
CA TRP A 94 7.45 -12.97 12.19
C TRP A 94 7.91 -12.34 10.87
N LYS A 95 8.40 -11.09 10.91
CA LYS A 95 8.80 -10.39 9.69
C LYS A 95 10.11 -10.93 9.10
N LEU A 96 11.01 -11.42 9.94
CA LEU A 96 12.23 -12.13 9.58
C LEU A 96 12.40 -13.32 10.52
N ASN A 97 12.62 -14.50 9.96
CA ASN A 97 12.57 -15.75 10.72
C ASN A 97 13.80 -16.60 10.39
N PRO A 98 14.65 -16.94 11.38
CA PRO A 98 15.82 -17.78 11.13
C PRO A 98 15.40 -19.21 10.76
N VAL A 99 16.17 -19.83 9.87
CA VAL A 99 16.09 -21.26 9.58
C VAL A 99 17.18 -21.97 10.37
N VAL A 100 16.76 -22.78 11.34
CA VAL A 100 17.66 -23.49 12.26
C VAL A 100 17.62 -24.97 11.92
N ASP A 101 18.79 -25.60 11.81
CA ASP A 101 18.95 -27.03 11.54
C ASP A 101 18.14 -27.56 10.33
N GLY A 102 18.06 -26.74 9.27
CA GLY A 102 17.34 -27.07 8.05
C GLY A 102 15.83 -27.24 8.24
N GLN A 103 15.25 -26.69 9.32
CA GLN A 103 13.82 -26.76 9.58
C GLN A 103 13.09 -25.48 9.16
N PRO A 104 11.90 -25.60 8.53
CA PRO A 104 11.06 -24.45 8.24
C PRO A 104 10.70 -23.70 9.53
N PRO A 105 10.64 -22.35 9.50
CA PRO A 105 10.11 -21.61 10.64
C PRO A 105 8.63 -21.95 10.88
N GLU A 106 8.23 -22.01 12.15
CA GLU A 106 6.84 -22.21 12.56
C GLU A 106 6.13 -20.87 12.71
N TYR A 107 4.90 -20.76 12.18
CA TYR A 107 4.10 -19.55 12.29
C TYR A 107 2.74 -19.86 12.92
N PRO A 108 2.10 -18.88 13.61
CA PRO A 108 0.82 -19.12 14.27
C PRO A 108 -0.36 -19.48 13.35
N PHE A 109 -0.35 -19.02 12.09
CA PHE A 109 -1.54 -19.10 11.21
C PHE A 109 -1.25 -19.50 9.76
N THR A 110 0.01 -19.74 9.42
CA THR A 110 0.43 -20.01 8.05
C THR A 110 1.52 -21.07 8.01
N GLU A 111 1.54 -21.83 6.93
CA GLU A 111 2.61 -22.78 6.65
C GLU A 111 3.33 -22.31 5.39
N VAL A 112 4.64 -22.09 5.50
CA VAL A 112 5.47 -21.74 4.36
C VAL A 112 5.80 -23.04 3.60
N PRO A 113 5.65 -23.07 2.26
CA PRO A 113 5.99 -24.26 1.49
C PRO A 113 7.51 -24.50 1.50
N ASN A 114 7.95 -25.63 0.94
CA ASN A 114 9.37 -25.87 0.68
C ASN A 114 10.00 -24.70 -0.10
N PRO A 115 11.32 -24.47 0.03
CA PRO A 115 12.00 -23.39 -0.66
C PRO A 115 11.85 -23.45 -2.20
N PRO A 116 12.21 -22.36 -2.91
CA PRO A 116 12.13 -22.30 -4.36
C PRO A 116 12.83 -23.48 -5.05
N GLU A 117 12.43 -23.78 -6.28
CA GLU A 117 13.04 -24.86 -7.06
C GLU A 117 14.57 -24.74 -7.10
N GLY A 118 15.26 -25.86 -6.79
CA GLY A 118 16.73 -25.90 -6.70
C GLY A 118 17.30 -25.64 -5.31
N TYR A 119 16.48 -25.27 -4.33
CA TYR A 119 16.90 -25.05 -2.95
C TYR A 119 16.24 -26.02 -1.97
N THR A 120 16.95 -26.31 -0.89
CA THR A 120 16.46 -27.03 0.27
C THR A 120 16.53 -26.13 1.50
N TRP A 121 15.91 -26.54 2.61
CA TRP A 121 15.98 -25.75 3.84
C TRP A 121 17.41 -25.65 4.39
N ASP A 122 18.31 -26.58 4.05
CA ASP A 122 19.73 -26.51 4.40
C ASP A 122 20.46 -25.36 3.68
N ASP A 123 19.89 -24.85 2.58
CA ASP A 123 20.45 -23.73 1.81
C ASP A 123 19.95 -22.37 2.31
N ILE A 124 18.98 -22.34 3.23
CA ILE A 124 18.32 -21.12 3.69
C ILE A 124 18.86 -20.68 5.04
N SER A 125 19.18 -19.39 5.18
CA SER A 125 19.53 -18.76 6.47
C SER A 125 18.31 -18.14 7.14
N TYR A 126 17.48 -17.43 6.37
CA TYR A 126 16.29 -16.75 6.87
C TYR A 126 15.13 -16.79 5.87
N VAL A 127 13.90 -16.72 6.40
CA VAL A 127 12.67 -16.43 5.65
C VAL A 127 12.20 -15.02 5.97
N ILE A 128 12.00 -14.20 4.93
CA ILE A 128 11.40 -12.87 5.03
C ILE A 128 9.90 -12.99 4.83
N GLY A 129 9.12 -12.52 5.81
CA GLY A 129 7.68 -12.70 5.83
C GLY A 129 7.33 -14.15 6.17
N GLY A 130 6.50 -14.80 5.37
CA GLY A 130 5.93 -16.12 5.70
C GLY A 130 4.64 -16.04 6.52
N TYR A 131 4.29 -14.85 6.98
CA TYR A 131 3.05 -14.56 7.68
C TYR A 131 2.02 -13.90 6.73
N ASN A 132 1.00 -14.66 6.32
CA ASN A 132 -0.25 -14.24 5.66
C ASN A 132 -0.19 -13.63 4.23
N TRP A 133 0.88 -12.94 3.80
CA TRP A 133 0.94 -12.32 2.45
C TRP A 133 1.91 -13.00 1.50
N LYS A 134 3.18 -13.07 1.88
CA LYS A 134 4.25 -13.62 1.03
C LYS A 134 5.45 -14.08 1.85
N ALA A 135 6.20 -15.02 1.30
CA ALA A 135 7.49 -15.49 1.81
C ALA A 135 8.58 -15.28 0.74
N ARG A 136 9.76 -14.88 1.20
CA ARG A 136 11.01 -14.86 0.42
C ARG A 136 12.11 -15.48 1.25
N PHE A 137 13.19 -15.89 0.59
CA PHE A 137 14.20 -16.73 1.21
C PHE A 137 15.58 -16.08 1.06
N ILE A 138 16.40 -16.18 2.10
CA ILE A 138 17.78 -15.70 2.12
C ILE A 138 18.69 -16.93 2.12
N ASP A 139 19.70 -16.94 1.27
CA ASP A 139 20.69 -18.03 1.20
C ASP A 139 21.69 -17.99 2.37
N LYS A 140 22.59 -18.97 2.45
CA LYS A 140 23.65 -19.04 3.49
C LYS A 140 24.72 -17.95 3.39
N ASN A 141 24.76 -17.17 2.31
CA ASN A 141 25.64 -16.02 2.16
C ASN A 141 24.94 -14.69 2.50
N GLY A 142 23.64 -14.72 2.84
CA GLY A 142 22.88 -13.54 3.22
C GLY A 142 22.16 -12.82 2.07
N TYR A 143 22.15 -13.39 0.86
CA TYR A 143 21.48 -12.79 -0.29
C TYR A 143 20.05 -13.28 -0.42
N ILE A 144 19.14 -12.39 -0.82
CA ILE A 144 17.76 -12.76 -1.15
C ILE A 144 17.79 -13.58 -2.43
N ILE A 145 17.19 -14.77 -2.39
CA ILE A 145 17.13 -15.67 -3.54
C ILE A 145 16.21 -15.08 -4.60
N THR A 146 16.79 -14.78 -5.76
CA THR A 146 16.10 -14.25 -6.95
C THR A 146 16.08 -15.25 -8.11
N GLY A 147 16.89 -16.30 -8.01
CA GLY A 147 16.98 -17.39 -8.98
C GLY A 147 17.84 -17.05 -10.20
N PRO A 148 18.17 -18.05 -11.04
CA PRO A 148 19.23 -17.95 -12.03
C PRO A 148 18.86 -17.17 -13.30
N ASP A 149 17.57 -17.03 -13.60
CA ASP A 149 17.07 -16.43 -14.83
C ASP A 149 15.70 -15.74 -14.66
N GLU A 150 15.26 -15.04 -15.71
CA GLU A 150 14.03 -14.23 -15.76
C GLU A 150 12.73 -14.99 -15.43
N ASN A 151 12.73 -16.32 -15.55
CA ASN A 151 11.56 -17.16 -15.29
C ASN A 151 11.55 -17.73 -13.86
N ALA A 152 12.62 -17.54 -13.09
CA ALA A 152 12.73 -18.06 -11.75
C ALA A 152 11.64 -17.47 -10.83
N LYS A 153 10.89 -18.36 -10.18
CA LYS A 153 9.85 -17.98 -9.23
C LYS A 153 10.33 -18.23 -7.81
N THR A 154 10.70 -17.16 -7.12
CA THR A 154 11.41 -17.23 -5.83
C THR A 154 10.66 -16.57 -4.68
N GLN A 155 9.52 -15.94 -4.96
CA GLN A 155 8.60 -15.45 -3.94
C GLN A 155 7.34 -16.31 -3.93
N TYR A 156 6.97 -16.78 -2.75
CA TYR A 156 5.69 -17.45 -2.55
C TYR A 156 4.65 -16.44 -2.05
N ASN A 157 3.49 -16.41 -2.69
CA ASN A 157 2.34 -15.64 -2.23
C ASN A 157 1.26 -16.58 -1.68
N PHE A 158 0.71 -16.26 -0.51
CA PHE A 158 -0.39 -17.03 0.08
C PHE A 158 -1.71 -16.77 -0.66
N ALA A 159 -2.66 -17.71 -0.55
CA ALA A 159 -3.98 -17.52 -1.14
C ALA A 159 -4.69 -16.30 -0.54
N ASN A 160 -5.38 -15.54 -1.38
CA ASN A 160 -6.20 -14.42 -0.96
C ASN A 160 -7.61 -14.52 -1.57
N PRO A 161 -8.59 -15.06 -0.82
CA PRO A 161 -9.97 -15.21 -1.28
C PRO A 161 -10.67 -13.87 -1.57
N ILE A 162 -10.22 -12.77 -0.95
CA ILE A 162 -10.82 -11.45 -1.15
C ILE A 162 -10.48 -10.93 -2.55
N VAL A 163 -9.22 -11.08 -2.97
CA VAL A 163 -8.78 -10.75 -4.33
C VAL A 163 -9.23 -11.84 -5.34
N GLY A 164 -9.42 -13.07 -4.85
CA GLY A 164 -9.74 -14.24 -5.68
C GLY A 164 -8.50 -14.80 -6.35
N LYS A 165 -7.39 -14.91 -5.61
CA LYS A 165 -6.13 -15.49 -6.05
C LYS A 165 -5.77 -16.70 -5.20
N GLU A 166 -5.44 -17.81 -5.85
CA GLU A 166 -4.86 -18.97 -5.20
C GLU A 166 -3.42 -18.70 -4.76
N ALA A 167 -2.92 -19.53 -3.85
CA ALA A 167 -1.52 -19.47 -3.46
C ALA A 167 -0.62 -19.84 -4.65
N GLY A 168 0.55 -19.23 -4.75
CA GLY A 168 1.43 -19.50 -5.88
C GLY A 168 2.76 -18.77 -5.85
N TRP A 169 3.68 -19.31 -6.64
CA TRP A 169 5.02 -18.77 -6.83
C TRP A 169 5.04 -17.70 -7.92
N VAL A 170 5.74 -16.59 -7.65
CA VAL A 170 5.96 -15.48 -8.57
C VAL A 170 7.45 -15.10 -8.60
N ALA A 171 7.87 -14.46 -9.69
CA ALA A 171 9.23 -13.94 -9.81
C ALA A 171 9.45 -12.76 -8.85
N TYR A 172 10.65 -12.67 -8.31
CA TYR A 172 11.12 -11.53 -7.51
C TYR A 172 12.56 -11.20 -7.91
N HIS A 173 12.72 -10.08 -8.62
CA HIS A 173 14.02 -9.58 -9.11
C HIS A 173 14.88 -10.63 -9.83
N PRO A 174 14.31 -11.40 -10.77
CA PRO A 174 14.97 -12.60 -11.29
C PRO A 174 16.33 -12.31 -11.91
N GLY A 175 17.34 -13.11 -11.54
CA GLY A 175 18.73 -12.95 -12.00
C GLY A 175 19.53 -11.83 -11.31
N GLU A 176 18.94 -11.07 -10.39
CA GLU A 176 19.66 -10.03 -9.64
C GLU A 176 20.36 -10.61 -8.40
N GLU A 177 21.64 -10.32 -8.21
CA GLU A 177 22.27 -10.51 -6.90
C GLU A 177 21.69 -9.47 -5.93
N LYS A 178 20.85 -9.91 -4.99
CA LYS A 178 20.03 -9.02 -4.17
C LYS A 178 20.44 -9.07 -2.70
N PRO A 179 21.24 -8.10 -2.19
CA PRO A 179 21.57 -8.06 -0.77
C PRO A 179 20.32 -7.82 0.08
N TYR A 180 20.35 -8.34 1.31
CA TYR A 180 19.33 -8.07 2.33
C TYR A 180 19.69 -6.80 3.09
N ASN A 181 19.03 -5.70 2.73
CA ASN A 181 19.15 -4.39 3.36
C ASN A 181 17.85 -3.92 4.01
N CYS A 182 16.93 -4.85 4.28
CA CYS A 182 15.63 -4.57 4.87
C CYS A 182 15.64 -4.57 6.42
N GLY A 183 16.82 -4.70 7.04
CA GLY A 183 16.97 -4.90 8.48
C GLY A 183 16.29 -3.81 9.33
N THR A 184 16.43 -2.53 8.94
CA THR A 184 15.84 -1.38 9.64
C THR A 184 14.36 -1.56 9.99
N CYS A 185 13.59 -2.20 9.09
CA CYS A 185 12.15 -2.37 9.25
C CYS A 185 11.72 -3.81 9.60
N HIS A 186 12.65 -4.76 9.57
CA HIS A 186 12.34 -6.20 9.69
C HIS A 186 13.02 -6.86 10.90
N THR A 187 13.82 -6.13 11.68
CA THR A 187 14.55 -6.64 12.85
C THR A 187 14.46 -5.69 14.04
N THR A 188 14.93 -6.16 15.20
CA THR A 188 14.96 -5.39 16.45
C THR A 188 16.39 -5.05 16.84
N GLY A 189 16.63 -3.79 17.20
CA GLY A 189 17.96 -3.30 17.54
C GLY A 189 18.91 -3.25 16.36
N TYR A 190 18.39 -2.92 15.17
CA TYR A 190 19.17 -2.81 13.94
C TYR A 190 20.30 -1.78 14.05
N LYS A 191 21.46 -2.13 13.52
CA LYS A 191 22.61 -1.25 13.32
C LYS A 191 23.07 -1.38 11.86
N PRO A 192 23.31 -0.27 11.15
CA PRO A 192 23.68 -0.31 9.75
C PRO A 192 25.08 -0.87 9.50
N GLU A 193 25.93 -0.94 10.52
CA GLU A 193 27.29 -1.46 10.40
C GLU A 193 27.35 -2.98 10.49
N GLY A 194 28.27 -3.55 9.71
CA GLY A 194 28.62 -4.97 9.75
C GLY A 194 27.70 -5.86 8.92
N HIS A 195 27.83 -7.15 9.18
CA HIS A 195 27.11 -8.22 8.51
C HIS A 195 26.64 -9.21 9.58
N GLN A 196 25.33 -9.39 9.73
CA GLN A 196 24.80 -10.35 10.70
C GLN A 196 25.36 -11.74 10.39
N ASP A 197 25.86 -12.42 11.42
CA ASP A 197 26.44 -13.77 11.35
C ASP A 197 27.55 -13.89 10.27
N ASP A 198 28.30 -12.81 10.04
CA ASP A 198 29.36 -12.69 9.03
C ASP A 198 28.90 -12.97 7.57
N MET A 199 27.60 -12.89 7.30
CA MET A 199 27.03 -13.13 5.97
C MET A 199 27.11 -11.88 5.08
N PRO A 200 27.92 -11.87 4.01
CA PRO A 200 28.22 -10.67 3.21
C PRO A 200 26.99 -10.05 2.54
N GLY A 201 25.97 -10.85 2.21
CA GLY A 201 24.73 -10.39 1.60
C GLY A 201 23.81 -9.63 2.56
N ILE A 202 24.02 -9.73 3.88
CA ILE A 202 23.23 -9.00 4.88
C ILE A 202 23.89 -7.64 5.16
N VAL A 203 23.14 -6.56 5.02
CA VAL A 203 23.59 -5.20 5.34
C VAL A 203 23.15 -4.84 6.75
N GLY A 204 24.12 -4.74 7.67
CA GLY A 204 23.92 -4.40 9.07
C GLY A 204 23.81 -5.61 10.00
N THR A 205 23.57 -5.33 11.27
CA THR A 205 23.43 -6.30 12.37
C THR A 205 22.19 -5.97 13.21
N TRP A 206 21.74 -6.90 14.04
CA TRP A 206 20.59 -6.69 14.92
C TRP A 206 20.69 -7.48 16.23
N ALA A 207 19.85 -7.13 17.20
CA ALA A 207 19.74 -7.86 18.46
C ALA A 207 18.82 -9.07 18.31
N GLU A 208 17.69 -8.94 17.61
CA GLU A 208 16.76 -10.04 17.33
C GLU A 208 16.16 -9.96 15.91
N PRO A 209 15.95 -11.11 15.23
CA PRO A 209 15.21 -11.13 13.98
C PRO A 209 13.72 -10.88 14.23
N GLY A 210 13.06 -10.20 13.29
CA GLY A 210 11.68 -9.78 13.44
C GLY A 210 11.52 -8.51 14.28
N ILE A 211 10.33 -7.93 14.25
CA ILE A 211 9.97 -6.77 15.05
C ILE A 211 9.46 -7.29 16.40
N LYS A 212 10.23 -7.05 17.45
CA LYS A 212 10.02 -7.53 18.82
C LYS A 212 9.78 -6.37 19.77
N CYS A 213 9.54 -6.67 21.05
CA CYS A 213 9.16 -5.70 22.07
C CYS A 213 10.08 -4.46 22.10
N GLU A 214 11.39 -4.71 22.05
CA GLU A 214 12.42 -3.68 22.19
C GLU A 214 12.60 -2.83 20.92
N ARG A 215 11.93 -3.17 19.80
CA ARG A 215 11.91 -2.31 18.61
C ARG A 215 11.12 -1.02 18.86
N CYS A 216 10.08 -1.10 19.69
CA CYS A 216 9.22 0.05 20.04
C CYS A 216 9.55 0.59 21.44
N HIS A 217 9.92 -0.29 22.37
CA HIS A 217 10.17 0.09 23.76
C HIS A 217 11.64 0.44 24.06
N GLY A 218 12.55 0.17 23.12
CA GLY A 218 14.00 0.29 23.31
C GLY A 218 14.61 -0.82 24.16
N PRO A 219 15.94 -0.79 24.41
CA PRO A 219 16.65 -1.80 25.18
C PRO A 219 16.16 -1.88 26.64
N GLY A 220 15.80 -3.08 27.09
CA GLY A 220 15.07 -3.31 28.34
C GLY A 220 15.91 -3.71 29.55
N SER A 221 17.24 -3.87 29.44
CA SER A 221 18.05 -4.44 30.53
C SER A 221 17.93 -3.70 31.87
N LEU A 222 17.83 -2.37 31.86
CA LEU A 222 17.66 -1.57 33.07
C LEU A 222 16.27 -1.74 33.70
N HIS A 223 15.23 -1.91 32.88
CA HIS A 223 13.89 -2.21 33.34
C HIS A 223 13.84 -3.61 33.96
N VAL A 224 14.43 -4.61 33.32
CA VAL A 224 14.51 -5.98 33.86
C VAL A 224 15.23 -6.00 35.21
N ALA A 225 16.31 -5.24 35.37
CA ALA A 225 17.05 -5.16 36.63
C ALA A 225 16.28 -4.45 37.76
N ASN A 226 15.38 -3.52 37.45
CA ASN A 226 14.59 -2.77 38.43
C ASN A 226 13.20 -2.36 37.86
N PRO A 227 12.25 -3.29 37.72
CA PRO A 227 11.02 -3.05 36.95
C PRO A 227 10.08 -2.03 37.60
N TYR A 228 10.17 -1.87 38.92
CA TYR A 228 9.38 -0.88 39.66
C TYR A 228 10.00 0.52 39.66
N GLY A 229 11.32 0.62 39.51
CA GLY A 229 12.06 1.88 39.54
C GLY A 229 12.41 2.45 38.16
N VAL A 230 12.49 1.61 37.14
CA VAL A 230 12.79 1.99 35.75
C VAL A 230 11.62 1.54 34.90
N ARG A 231 10.95 2.47 34.20
CA ARG A 231 9.86 2.13 33.28
C ARG A 231 10.41 1.98 31.86
N MET A 232 9.81 1.08 31.08
CA MET A 232 10.03 1.04 29.63
C MET A 232 9.50 2.32 28.98
N VAL A 233 10.10 2.71 27.86
CA VAL A 233 9.61 3.82 27.03
C VAL A 233 8.26 3.41 26.44
N VAL A 234 7.30 4.33 26.42
CA VAL A 234 6.03 4.15 25.73
C VAL A 234 5.82 5.38 24.86
N ASP A 235 6.17 5.22 23.58
CA ASP A 235 5.87 6.22 22.55
C ASP A 235 4.54 5.87 21.89
N ARG A 236 3.72 6.90 21.68
CA ARG A 236 2.39 6.79 21.08
C ARG A 236 2.28 7.57 19.78
N ASP A 237 3.32 8.32 19.43
CA ASP A 237 3.37 9.10 18.20
C ASP A 237 3.44 8.15 17.00
N SER A 238 2.69 8.49 15.97
CA SER A 238 2.67 7.75 14.70
C SER A 238 4.01 7.79 13.98
N GLU A 239 4.86 8.78 14.26
CA GLU A 239 6.23 8.86 13.73
C GLU A 239 7.03 7.57 14.00
N LEU A 240 6.89 6.96 15.18
CA LEU A 240 7.54 5.68 15.49
C LEU A 240 7.08 4.56 14.54
N CYS A 241 5.79 4.54 14.18
CA CYS A 241 5.24 3.58 13.23
C CYS A 241 5.74 3.87 11.81
N GLY A 242 5.85 5.16 11.48
CA GLY A 242 6.40 5.70 10.23
C GLY A 242 7.87 5.35 9.99
N GLU A 243 8.62 4.90 10.98
CA GLU A 243 9.98 4.36 10.75
C GLU A 243 9.98 3.10 9.87
N CYS A 244 8.87 2.36 9.83
CA CYS A 244 8.73 1.12 9.04
C CYS A 244 7.55 1.15 8.06
N HIS A 245 6.46 1.84 8.40
CA HIS A 245 5.26 1.98 7.59
C HIS A 245 5.33 3.20 6.67
N LEU A 246 6.53 3.42 6.11
CA LEU A 246 6.89 4.46 5.16
C LEU A 246 7.82 3.85 4.10
N ARG A 247 7.77 4.34 2.86
CA ARG A 247 8.76 3.99 1.81
C ARG A 247 9.69 5.13 1.41
N GLY A 248 9.32 6.38 1.64
CA GLY A 248 10.11 7.50 1.16
C GLY A 248 9.63 8.86 1.64
N ASP A 249 9.25 9.71 0.69
CA ASP A 249 8.81 11.07 0.98
C ASP A 249 7.43 11.05 1.69
N PRO A 250 7.33 11.50 2.96
CA PRO A 250 6.08 11.44 3.71
C PRO A 250 4.97 12.34 3.13
N THR A 251 5.29 13.19 2.15
CA THR A 251 4.33 14.08 1.50
C THR A 251 3.64 13.45 0.28
N GLN A 252 3.99 12.23 -0.09
CA GLN A 252 3.48 11.55 -1.28
C GLN A 252 3.16 10.08 -0.98
N VAL A 253 2.13 9.51 -1.64
CA VAL A 253 1.83 8.07 -1.55
C VAL A 253 2.27 7.40 -2.85
N ASP A 254 3.29 6.53 -2.78
CA ASP A 254 3.78 5.84 -3.97
C ASP A 254 2.77 4.79 -4.47
N ALA A 255 2.63 4.73 -5.79
CA ALA A 255 1.85 3.74 -6.50
C ALA A 255 2.66 3.00 -7.57
N LYS A 256 2.24 1.78 -7.87
CA LYS A 256 2.76 1.02 -9.02
C LYS A 256 1.77 -0.06 -9.47
N GLY A 257 1.45 -0.05 -10.76
CA GLY A 257 0.64 -1.09 -11.38
C GLY A 257 -0.80 -1.10 -10.87
N GLY A 258 -1.40 0.09 -10.73
CA GLY A 258 -2.79 0.27 -10.32
C GLY A 258 -3.06 0.08 -8.83
N PHE A 259 -2.03 0.17 -7.97
CA PHE A 259 -2.16 0.04 -6.53
C PHE A 259 -1.16 0.95 -5.80
N ILE A 260 -1.53 1.40 -4.61
CA ILE A 260 -0.60 1.94 -3.63
C ILE A 260 0.41 0.84 -3.26
N LYS A 261 1.70 1.20 -3.13
CA LYS A 261 2.71 0.25 -2.68
C LYS A 261 2.47 -0.11 -1.21
N HIS A 262 2.73 -1.35 -0.84
CA HIS A 262 2.68 -1.73 0.59
C HIS A 262 3.67 -0.92 1.47
N HIS A 263 3.25 -0.72 2.72
CA HIS A 263 3.92 0.06 3.77
C HIS A 263 3.88 1.59 3.56
N GLU A 264 2.77 2.10 3.04
CA GLU A 264 2.53 3.55 2.86
C GLU A 264 1.49 4.08 3.87
N GLN A 265 1.11 3.30 4.88
CA GLN A 265 -0.02 3.66 5.76
C GLN A 265 0.23 4.97 6.51
N TYR A 266 1.50 5.27 6.81
CA TYR A 266 1.87 6.53 7.45
C TYR A 266 1.66 7.71 6.50
N GLU A 267 2.14 7.62 5.26
CA GLU A 267 1.94 8.63 4.22
C GLU A 267 0.46 8.83 3.87
N GLU A 268 -0.31 7.73 3.79
CA GLU A 268 -1.76 7.76 3.59
C GLU A 268 -2.46 8.54 4.73
N GLN A 269 -2.14 8.22 5.99
CA GLN A 269 -2.73 8.87 7.15
C GLN A 269 -2.39 10.37 7.20
N LEU A 270 -1.14 10.75 6.86
CA LEU A 270 -0.70 12.14 6.81
C LEU A 270 -1.45 12.97 5.77
N GLN A 271 -1.86 12.34 4.66
CA GLN A 271 -2.65 12.98 3.62
C GLN A 271 -4.17 12.92 3.86
N SER A 272 -4.60 12.03 4.76
CA SER A 272 -5.99 11.85 5.12
C SER A 272 -6.55 13.03 5.94
N LYS A 273 -7.87 13.04 6.12
CA LYS A 273 -8.54 13.96 7.06
C LYS A 273 -8.30 13.60 8.54
N HIS A 274 -7.70 12.44 8.81
CA HIS A 274 -7.35 11.97 10.14
C HIS A 274 -5.89 12.22 10.53
N VAL A 275 -5.17 13.10 9.81
CA VAL A 275 -3.76 13.46 10.09
C VAL A 275 -3.47 13.85 11.55
N ALA A 276 -4.47 14.33 12.30
CA ALA A 276 -4.32 14.69 13.71
C ALA A 276 -4.50 13.51 14.69
N LEU A 277 -4.80 12.30 14.20
CA LEU A 277 -5.00 11.10 15.01
C LEU A 277 -3.79 10.18 14.88
N ASP A 278 -3.38 9.61 16.02
CA ASP A 278 -2.32 8.62 16.05
C ASP A 278 -2.79 7.21 15.69
N CYS A 279 -1.90 6.39 15.13
CA CYS A 279 -2.18 4.99 14.81
C CYS A 279 -2.78 4.23 16.01
N VAL A 280 -2.24 4.45 17.21
CA VAL A 280 -2.65 3.79 18.45
C VAL A 280 -4.00 4.28 19.00
N THR A 281 -4.56 5.34 18.42
CA THR A 281 -5.94 5.77 18.69
C THR A 281 -6.92 4.70 18.23
N CYS A 282 -6.66 4.12 17.05
CA CYS A 282 -7.52 3.11 16.43
C CYS A 282 -6.99 1.69 16.65
N HIS A 283 -5.67 1.49 16.69
CA HIS A 283 -5.08 0.15 16.75
C HIS A 283 -4.47 -0.19 18.11
N ASP A 284 -4.54 -1.47 18.46
CA ASP A 284 -3.69 -2.03 19.51
C ASP A 284 -2.30 -2.30 18.92
N PRO A 285 -1.22 -1.66 19.41
CA PRO A 285 0.12 -1.94 18.90
C PRO A 285 0.61 -3.36 19.21
N HIS A 286 -0.04 -4.07 20.15
CA HIS A 286 0.32 -5.44 20.49
C HIS A 286 -0.46 -6.49 19.69
N ALA A 287 -1.66 -6.18 19.18
CA ALA A 287 -2.50 -7.17 18.52
C ALA A 287 -2.40 -7.10 16.99
N GLY A 288 -2.31 -8.26 16.34
CA GLY A 288 -2.25 -8.34 14.88
C GLY A 288 -3.64 -8.25 14.22
N VAL A 289 -3.78 -7.45 13.17
CA VAL A 289 -5.03 -7.37 12.38
C VAL A 289 -5.45 -8.73 11.80
N VAL A 290 -4.49 -9.56 11.39
CA VAL A 290 -4.75 -10.91 10.85
C VAL A 290 -5.31 -11.82 11.94
N GLN A 291 -4.67 -11.83 13.12
CA GLN A 291 -5.12 -12.59 14.28
C GLN A 291 -6.55 -12.21 14.67
N LEU A 292 -6.82 -10.92 14.87
CA LEU A 292 -8.13 -10.43 15.27
C LEU A 292 -9.20 -10.80 14.23
N ARG A 293 -8.89 -10.66 12.94
CA ARG A 293 -9.82 -11.04 11.87
C ARG A 293 -10.12 -12.53 11.86
N GLN A 294 -9.12 -13.39 12.08
CA GLN A 294 -9.34 -14.84 12.16
C GLN A 294 -10.14 -15.24 13.39
N ALA A 295 -10.00 -14.51 14.50
CA ALA A 295 -10.81 -14.69 15.70
C ALA A 295 -12.24 -14.12 15.58
N GLY A 296 -12.55 -13.38 14.49
CA GLY A 296 -13.82 -12.68 14.35
C GLY A 296 -13.96 -11.48 15.30
N GLU A 297 -12.84 -10.95 15.77
CA GLU A 297 -12.77 -9.84 16.72
C GLU A 297 -12.59 -8.49 15.99
N PRO A 298 -13.00 -7.37 16.62
CA PRO A 298 -12.75 -6.04 16.07
C PRO A 298 -11.26 -5.78 15.86
N THR A 299 -10.88 -5.34 14.66
CA THR A 299 -9.48 -5.04 14.32
C THR A 299 -9.02 -3.65 14.78
N THR A 300 -9.93 -2.89 15.37
CA THR A 300 -9.71 -1.55 15.93
C THR A 300 -10.31 -1.45 17.33
N ARG A 301 -9.64 -0.69 18.19
CA ARG A 301 -10.10 -0.33 19.55
C ARG A 301 -11.20 0.74 19.51
N LEU A 302 -11.13 1.63 18.52
CA LEU A 302 -12.12 2.67 18.27
C LEU A 302 -12.86 2.35 16.96
N GLN A 303 -14.20 2.39 16.99
CA GLN A 303 -15.02 2.21 15.81
C GLN A 303 -15.38 3.56 15.19
N CYS A 304 -15.62 3.57 13.87
CA CYS A 304 -15.90 4.81 13.14
C CYS A 304 -17.10 5.55 13.73
N GLU A 305 -18.17 4.83 14.05
CA GLU A 305 -19.42 5.34 14.61
C GLU A 305 -19.28 5.93 16.02
N ASN A 306 -18.15 5.71 16.71
CA ASN A 306 -17.88 6.38 17.98
C ASN A 306 -17.64 7.88 17.79
N CYS A 307 -17.18 8.29 16.60
CA CYS A 307 -17.00 9.70 16.22
C CYS A 307 -17.99 10.14 15.13
N HIS A 308 -18.29 9.26 14.17
CA HIS A 308 -19.15 9.48 13.00
C HIS A 308 -20.55 8.88 13.21
N PHE A 309 -21.23 9.28 14.29
CA PHE A 309 -22.53 8.71 14.66
C PHE A 309 -23.68 9.19 13.76
N GLU A 310 -23.54 10.35 13.12
CA GLU A 310 -24.54 10.90 12.20
C GLU A 310 -24.49 10.13 10.87
N GLU A 311 -23.28 9.92 10.35
CA GLU A 311 -23.02 9.12 9.16
C GLU A 311 -23.45 7.65 9.38
N ALA A 312 -23.16 7.08 10.55
CA ALA A 312 -23.60 5.73 10.90
C ALA A 312 -25.14 5.58 10.87
N ARG A 313 -25.89 6.60 11.30
CA ARG A 313 -27.36 6.62 11.18
C ARG A 313 -27.79 6.68 9.72
N ASN A 314 -27.07 7.45 8.91
CA ASN A 314 -27.40 7.73 7.52
C ASN A 314 -26.91 6.69 6.50
N GLN A 315 -26.15 5.67 6.92
CA GLN A 315 -25.72 4.60 6.02
C GLN A 315 -26.94 3.91 5.37
N SER A 316 -26.86 3.59 4.07
CA SER A 316 -27.95 2.94 3.32
C SER A 316 -28.43 1.66 4.00
N GLU A 317 -29.75 1.54 4.15
CA GLU A 317 -30.41 0.35 4.69
C GLU A 317 -30.10 -0.90 3.87
N VAL A 318 -29.90 -0.77 2.56
CA VAL A 318 -29.48 -1.90 1.72
C VAL A 318 -28.07 -2.35 2.08
N HIS A 319 -27.12 -1.41 2.21
CA HIS A 319 -25.74 -1.72 2.60
C HIS A 319 -25.66 -2.33 4.00
N LYS A 320 -26.41 -1.79 4.96
CA LYS A 320 -26.56 -2.39 6.29
C LYS A 320 -27.11 -3.81 6.21
N ALA A 321 -28.18 -4.03 5.44
CA ALA A 321 -28.84 -5.34 5.32
C ALA A 321 -27.95 -6.42 4.69
N VAL A 322 -27.01 -6.04 3.81
CA VAL A 322 -26.04 -6.97 3.21
C VAL A 322 -24.68 -6.99 3.93
N GLY A 323 -24.57 -6.33 5.08
CA GLY A 323 -23.37 -6.37 5.93
C GLY A 323 -22.17 -5.57 5.40
N VAL A 324 -22.38 -4.56 4.56
CA VAL A 324 -21.31 -3.64 4.14
C VAL A 324 -20.89 -2.77 5.32
N GLN A 325 -19.59 -2.75 5.62
CA GLN A 325 -19.02 -1.98 6.73
C GLN A 325 -18.45 -0.64 6.24
N CYS A 326 -18.27 0.33 7.14
CA CYS A 326 -17.67 1.64 6.82
C CYS A 326 -16.33 1.48 6.08
N ILE A 327 -15.50 0.54 6.55
CA ILE A 327 -14.18 0.22 5.98
C ILE A 327 -14.24 -0.35 4.57
N ASP A 328 -15.38 -0.84 4.07
CA ASP A 328 -15.47 -1.38 2.71
C ASP A 328 -15.50 -0.30 1.64
N CYS A 329 -15.92 0.92 2.00
CA CYS A 329 -15.88 2.09 1.11
C CYS A 329 -14.79 3.10 1.53
N HIS A 330 -14.60 3.30 2.84
CA HIS A 330 -13.65 4.27 3.38
C HIS A 330 -12.26 3.69 3.66
N MET A 331 -12.08 2.38 3.72
CA MET A 331 -10.74 1.77 3.77
C MET A 331 -10.66 0.61 2.78
N PRO A 332 -10.97 0.86 1.49
CA PRO A 332 -11.00 -0.19 0.50
C PRO A 332 -9.58 -0.70 0.26
N ARG A 333 -9.49 -1.86 -0.41
CA ARG A 333 -8.20 -2.48 -0.65
C ARG A 333 -7.54 -1.85 -1.87
N ILE A 334 -6.86 -0.73 -1.66
CA ILE A 334 -6.12 0.02 -2.71
C ILE A 334 -4.63 -0.35 -2.72
N VAL A 335 -4.17 -1.03 -1.67
CA VAL A 335 -2.75 -1.32 -1.47
C VAL A 335 -2.45 -2.76 -1.88
N LYS A 336 -1.32 -2.96 -2.56
CA LYS A 336 -0.83 -4.29 -2.97
C LYS A 336 0.49 -4.65 -2.28
N SER A 337 0.46 -5.75 -1.52
CA SER A 337 1.63 -6.41 -0.96
C SER A 337 2.04 -7.65 -1.76
N ALA A 338 1.11 -8.59 -1.95
CA ALA A 338 1.33 -9.85 -2.65
C ALA A 338 0.41 -9.96 -3.88
N TRP A 339 -0.89 -9.73 -3.69
CA TRP A 339 -1.92 -9.85 -4.71
C TRP A 339 -2.69 -8.55 -4.92
N GLY A 340 -3.06 -8.33 -6.18
CA GLY A 340 -4.01 -7.32 -6.57
C GLY A 340 -4.61 -7.66 -7.92
N ASP A 341 -5.82 -7.16 -8.16
CA ASP A 341 -6.57 -7.33 -9.38
C ASP A 341 -7.12 -5.95 -9.81
N PRO A 342 -6.41 -5.24 -10.72
CA PRO A 342 -6.80 -3.88 -11.14
C PRO A 342 -8.17 -3.83 -11.80
N GLU A 343 -8.55 -4.87 -12.53
CA GLU A 343 -9.87 -4.97 -13.18
C GLU A 343 -11.00 -5.07 -12.16
N LYS A 344 -10.69 -5.57 -10.96
CA LYS A 344 -11.63 -5.65 -9.84
C LYS A 344 -11.49 -4.51 -8.83
N TYR A 345 -10.53 -3.60 -9.02
CA TYR A 345 -10.23 -2.51 -8.09
C TYR A 345 -9.98 -3.02 -6.67
N THR A 346 -9.19 -4.10 -6.53
CA THR A 346 -8.96 -4.70 -5.21
C THR A 346 -7.54 -5.25 -5.07
N GLY A 347 -6.83 -4.73 -4.07
CA GLY A 347 -5.57 -5.22 -3.55
C GLY A 347 -5.77 -6.11 -2.33
N ASP A 348 -4.72 -6.31 -1.54
CA ASP A 348 -4.72 -7.20 -0.38
C ASP A 348 -4.49 -6.50 0.96
N ILE A 349 -4.30 -5.18 0.95
CA ILE A 349 -4.18 -4.32 2.13
C ILE A 349 -5.17 -3.15 2.01
N ARG A 350 -5.77 -2.79 3.15
CA ARG A 350 -6.71 -1.65 3.26
C ARG A 350 -5.96 -0.33 3.29
N SER A 351 -6.51 0.66 2.58
CA SER A 351 -6.02 2.04 2.56
C SER A 351 -6.33 2.79 3.87
N HIS A 352 -5.54 3.82 4.17
CA HIS A 352 -5.73 4.76 5.27
C HIS A 352 -5.95 6.21 4.79
N LEU A 353 -6.56 6.39 3.60
CA LEU A 353 -6.97 7.71 3.11
C LEU A 353 -8.33 8.18 3.66
N MET A 354 -9.24 7.24 3.94
CA MET A 354 -10.59 7.40 4.53
C MET A 354 -11.60 8.27 3.77
N ALA A 355 -11.24 9.47 3.35
CA ALA A 355 -12.13 10.37 2.66
C ALA A 355 -12.37 9.89 1.22
N ILE A 356 -13.61 9.95 0.75
CA ILE A 356 -14.00 9.64 -0.63
C ILE A 356 -14.22 10.96 -1.36
N ASP A 357 -13.64 11.10 -2.55
CA ASP A 357 -13.96 12.21 -3.46
C ASP A 357 -15.03 11.73 -4.46
N PRO A 358 -16.27 12.23 -4.38
CA PRO A 358 -17.35 11.78 -5.25
C PRO A 358 -17.14 12.17 -6.72
N GLU A 359 -16.28 13.15 -7.02
CA GLU A 359 -16.01 13.61 -8.38
C GLU A 359 -14.82 12.87 -9.03
N GLN A 360 -14.13 12.03 -8.26
CA GLN A 360 -12.93 11.32 -8.67
C GLN A 360 -13.23 9.85 -9.03
N GLU A 361 -13.03 9.47 -10.29
CA GLU A 361 -13.21 8.09 -10.74
C GLU A 361 -11.96 7.23 -10.49
N GLY A 362 -10.79 7.65 -10.96
CA GLY A 362 -9.51 6.95 -10.82
C GLY A 362 -8.70 7.38 -9.58
N GLN A 363 -7.86 6.48 -9.05
CA GLN A 363 -7.12 6.71 -7.79
C GLN A 363 -5.70 7.24 -7.96
N PHE A 364 -5.13 7.15 -9.17
CA PHE A 364 -3.71 7.38 -9.40
C PHE A 364 -3.49 8.52 -10.38
N THR A 365 -2.30 9.14 -10.29
CA THR A 365 -1.83 10.11 -11.30
C THR A 365 -1.80 9.48 -12.69
N GLU A 366 -1.80 10.32 -13.74
CA GLU A 366 -1.78 9.84 -15.14
C GLU A 366 -0.59 8.91 -15.44
N ASP A 367 0.55 9.12 -14.78
CA ASP A 367 1.74 8.25 -14.92
C ASP A 367 1.71 7.01 -14.02
N GLY A 368 0.68 6.88 -13.17
CA GLY A 368 0.44 5.75 -12.28
C GLY A 368 1.46 5.61 -11.14
N LYS A 369 2.26 6.65 -10.87
CA LYS A 369 3.33 6.62 -9.87
C LYS A 369 2.91 7.08 -8.49
N LEU A 370 1.87 7.89 -8.39
CA LEU A 370 1.36 8.38 -7.10
C LEU A 370 -0.13 8.10 -6.96
N ALA A 371 -0.58 7.90 -5.73
CA ALA A 371 -2.00 7.89 -5.40
C ALA A 371 -2.48 9.28 -5.00
N LEU A 372 -3.73 9.57 -5.35
CA LEU A 372 -4.44 10.78 -4.93
C LEU A 372 -4.86 10.64 -3.47
N SER A 373 -4.95 11.77 -2.76
CA SER A 373 -5.12 11.81 -1.29
C SER A 373 -6.54 11.50 -0.79
N GLN A 374 -7.51 11.34 -1.70
CA GLN A 374 -8.85 10.86 -1.40
C GLN A 374 -9.16 9.64 -2.25
N ILE A 375 -10.07 8.81 -1.74
CA ILE A 375 -10.47 7.54 -2.33
C ILE A 375 -11.38 7.83 -3.53
N SER A 376 -11.06 7.20 -4.66
CA SER A 376 -11.83 7.30 -5.89
C SER A 376 -13.05 6.36 -5.89
N LEU A 377 -14.05 6.67 -6.71
CA LEU A 377 -15.24 5.84 -6.89
C LEU A 377 -14.92 4.42 -7.38
N ASP A 378 -13.84 4.24 -8.14
CA ASP A 378 -13.37 2.93 -8.58
C ASP A 378 -13.12 1.99 -7.39
N PHE A 379 -12.41 2.47 -6.37
CA PHE A 379 -12.09 1.68 -5.18
C PHE A 379 -13.13 1.75 -4.08
N ALA A 380 -13.88 2.85 -3.94
CA ALA A 380 -14.94 2.96 -2.94
C ALA A 380 -16.19 2.16 -3.31
N CYS A 381 -16.54 2.14 -4.60
CA CYS A 381 -17.85 1.67 -5.06
C CYS A 381 -17.74 0.59 -6.17
N ARG A 382 -16.93 0.83 -7.20
CA ARG A 382 -16.91 0.01 -8.42
C ARG A 382 -16.35 -1.40 -8.18
N HIS A 383 -15.53 -1.60 -7.15
CA HIS A 383 -15.09 -2.95 -6.72
C HIS A 383 -16.26 -3.91 -6.40
N CYS A 384 -17.44 -3.37 -6.03
CA CYS A 384 -18.68 -4.12 -5.88
C CYS A 384 -19.64 -3.96 -7.07
N HIS A 385 -19.74 -2.74 -7.61
CA HIS A 385 -20.75 -2.32 -8.60
C HIS A 385 -20.30 -2.36 -10.06
N ARG A 386 -19.22 -3.10 -10.39
CA ARG A 386 -18.86 -3.42 -11.78
C ARG A 386 -19.69 -4.58 -12.33
N GLU A 387 -19.64 -4.76 -13.64
CA GLU A 387 -20.10 -5.99 -14.29
C GLU A 387 -19.37 -7.22 -13.74
N GLY A 388 -20.12 -8.28 -13.40
CA GLY A 388 -19.59 -9.46 -12.70
C GLY A 388 -19.12 -9.20 -11.26
N GLY A 389 -19.45 -8.03 -10.70
CA GLY A 389 -19.24 -7.69 -9.30
C GLY A 389 -20.22 -8.38 -8.36
N LYS A 390 -20.12 -8.07 -7.05
CA LYS A 390 -20.99 -8.64 -6.01
C LYS A 390 -22.30 -7.89 -5.84
N ALA A 391 -22.47 -6.73 -6.49
CA ALA A 391 -23.65 -5.89 -6.39
C ALA A 391 -24.17 -5.53 -7.78
N THR A 392 -25.38 -4.97 -7.85
CA THR A 392 -25.97 -4.50 -9.11
C THR A 392 -25.04 -3.49 -9.79
N PRO A 393 -24.69 -3.69 -11.07
CA PRO A 393 -23.83 -2.75 -11.79
C PRO A 393 -24.39 -1.33 -11.79
N LYS A 394 -23.49 -0.33 -11.72
CA LYS A 394 -23.82 1.09 -11.73
C LYS A 394 -22.98 1.84 -12.75
N THR A 395 -23.58 2.86 -13.37
CA THR A 395 -22.87 3.82 -14.21
C THR A 395 -22.11 4.84 -13.35
N ASP A 396 -21.18 5.57 -13.96
CA ASP A 396 -20.35 6.56 -13.28
C ASP A 396 -21.20 7.67 -12.65
N ASP A 397 -22.19 8.18 -13.41
CA ASP A 397 -23.16 9.15 -12.91
C ASP A 397 -23.95 8.63 -11.70
N GLN A 398 -24.34 7.35 -11.70
CA GLN A 398 -25.04 6.76 -10.57
C GLN A 398 -24.13 6.62 -9.34
N LEU A 399 -22.84 6.30 -9.53
CA LEU A 399 -21.89 6.22 -8.43
C LEU A 399 -21.63 7.60 -7.83
N ARG A 400 -21.42 8.62 -8.68
CA ARG A 400 -21.22 10.02 -8.29
C ARG A 400 -22.41 10.58 -7.53
N GLU A 401 -23.61 10.46 -8.08
CA GLU A 401 -24.86 10.89 -7.43
C GLU A 401 -25.00 10.25 -6.03
N ARG A 402 -24.74 8.95 -5.94
CA ARG A 402 -24.82 8.24 -4.66
C ARG A 402 -23.76 8.69 -3.67
N ALA A 403 -22.50 8.79 -4.08
CA ALA A 403 -21.42 9.22 -3.19
C ALA A 403 -21.66 10.64 -2.63
N THR A 404 -22.16 11.55 -3.47
CA THR A 404 -22.54 12.90 -3.05
C THR A 404 -23.69 12.88 -2.03
N ASP A 405 -24.72 12.05 -2.27
CA ASP A 405 -25.88 11.93 -1.36
C ASP A 405 -25.51 11.43 0.06
N TYR A 406 -24.49 10.56 0.18
CA TYR A 406 -24.05 10.03 1.49
C TYR A 406 -23.53 11.11 2.43
N HIS A 407 -22.91 12.17 1.88
CA HIS A 407 -22.27 13.23 2.65
C HIS A 407 -23.02 14.59 2.57
N ALA A 408 -24.11 14.66 1.79
CA ALA A 408 -24.93 15.87 1.66
C ALA A 408 -26.00 16.05 2.76
N ARG A 409 -26.12 15.10 3.68
CA ARG A 409 -27.10 15.14 4.77
C ARG A 409 -26.42 15.55 6.08
N PRO A 410 -27.02 16.48 6.83
CA PRO A 410 -26.41 17.08 8.01
C PRO A 410 -26.14 16.07 9.12
#